data_AF-A0AAV6HD38-F1
#
_entry.id   AF-A0AAV6HD38-F1
#
_cell.length_a   1.000
_cell.length_b   1.000
_cell.length_c   1.000
_cell.angle_alpha   90.00
_cell.angle_beta   90.00
_cell.angle_gamma   90.00
#
_symmetry.space_group_name_H-M   'P 1'
#
loop_
_entity.id
_entity.type
_entity.pdbx_description
1 polymer ?
#
loop_
_entity_poly.entity_id
_entity_poly.type
_entity_poly.pdbx_seq_one_letter_code
_entity_poly.pdbx_strand_id
1 'polypeptide(L)'
;MNKSSSHRRQSVYKPHTRGEEKRRQRNIKDILTQSRTNTLGLKAQGSSMKWLIIAAVSLAVVSCASLPEDDVEQQFQAWKLQFGKVYETPEEEAKRKDIWLAHRSVVLAHNARADQGTETFHMGMNKFSDLTDDEIMKNANHMLRPGVSRI
;
A
#
# COMPACT_ATOMS: atom_id res chain seq x y z
N MET A 1 56.90 -17.05 -65.01
CA MET A 1 57.52 -16.09 -64.07
C MET A 1 57.26 -14.68 -64.58
N ASN A 2 56.54 -13.83 -63.84
CA ASN A 2 56.41 -12.42 -64.24
C ASN A 2 56.67 -11.49 -63.07
N LYS A 3 57.50 -10.48 -63.32
CA LYS A 3 58.23 -9.71 -62.33
C LYS A 3 57.36 -8.61 -61.71
N SER A 4 57.63 -8.41 -60.42
CA SER A 4 57.26 -7.28 -59.58
C SER A 4 57.36 -5.92 -60.30
N SER A 5 56.32 -5.08 -60.20
CA SER A 5 56.46 -3.63 -60.35
C SER A 5 55.79 -2.95 -59.16
N SER A 6 56.63 -2.76 -58.14
CA SER A 6 56.38 -1.97 -56.93
C SER A 6 56.17 -0.50 -57.30
N HIS A 7 54.93 -0.02 -57.24
CA HIS A 7 54.65 1.42 -57.11
C HIS A 7 54.24 1.70 -55.67
N ARG A 8 55.26 1.85 -54.81
CA ARG A 8 55.15 2.35 -53.43
C ARG A 8 54.57 3.77 -53.47
N ARG A 9 53.29 3.97 -53.12
CA ARG A 9 52.76 5.29 -52.80
C ARG A 9 53.53 5.83 -51.59
N GLN A 10 54.47 6.73 -51.81
CA GLN A 10 55.06 7.49 -50.72
C GLN A 10 53.97 8.44 -50.19
N SER A 11 53.47 8.17 -48.99
CA SER A 11 52.66 9.11 -48.23
C SER A 11 53.53 10.33 -47.93
N VAL A 12 53.28 11.43 -48.63
CA VAL A 12 53.97 12.69 -48.39
C VAL A 12 53.55 13.18 -47.01
N TYR A 13 54.46 13.08 -46.04
CA TYR A 13 54.27 13.64 -44.70
C TYR A 13 54.19 15.17 -44.84
N LYS A 14 52.99 15.74 -44.61
CA LYS A 14 52.79 17.18 -44.50
C LYS A 14 53.17 17.60 -43.06
N PRO A 15 54.17 18.47 -42.86
CA PRO A 15 54.53 18.91 -41.52
C PRO A 15 53.36 19.70 -40.91
N HIS A 16 52.92 19.27 -39.73
CA HIS A 16 51.90 19.99 -38.97
C HIS A 16 52.39 21.40 -38.63
N THR A 17 51.57 22.42 -38.90
CA THR A 17 51.95 23.79 -38.58
C THR A 17 51.78 24.06 -37.08
N ARG A 18 52.66 24.88 -36.50
CA ARG A 18 52.60 25.28 -35.07
C ARG A 18 51.23 25.86 -34.67
N GLY A 19 50.47 26.41 -35.63
CA GLY A 19 49.10 26.91 -35.42
C GLY A 19 48.06 25.80 -35.24
N GLU A 20 48.16 24.71 -36.00
CA GLU A 20 47.25 23.55 -35.91
C GLU A 20 47.47 22.77 -34.62
N GLU A 21 48.71 22.62 -34.20
CA GLU A 21 49.04 21.95 -32.94
C GLU A 21 48.49 22.74 -31.75
N LYS A 22 48.60 24.08 -31.76
CA LYS A 22 47.97 24.93 -30.73
C LYS A 22 46.44 24.87 -30.74
N ARG A 23 45.81 24.70 -31.90
CA ARG A 23 44.35 24.52 -32.02
C ARG A 23 43.92 23.16 -31.46
N ARG A 24 44.66 22.09 -31.78
CA ARG A 24 44.43 20.75 -31.23
C ARG A 24 44.63 20.72 -29.72
N GLN A 25 45.70 21.33 -29.23
CA GLN A 25 45.99 21.43 -27.79
C GLN A 25 44.92 22.25 -27.05
N ARG A 26 44.39 23.33 -27.64
CA ARG A 26 43.24 24.05 -27.07
C ARG A 26 42.00 23.17 -27.02
N ASN A 27 41.64 22.54 -28.14
CA ASN A 27 40.47 21.66 -28.21
C ASN A 27 40.55 20.50 -27.19
N ILE A 28 41.74 19.91 -27.00
CA ILE A 28 41.97 18.87 -25.99
C ILE A 28 41.81 19.41 -24.57
N LYS A 29 42.34 20.61 -24.28
CA LYS A 29 42.15 21.25 -22.97
C LYS A 29 40.69 21.57 -22.71
N ASP A 30 39.94 22.00 -23.72
CA ASP A 30 38.51 22.29 -23.61
C ASP A 30 37.72 21.00 -23.31
N ILE A 31 38.02 19.90 -24.01
CA ILE A 31 37.40 18.56 -23.77
C ILE A 31 37.69 18.06 -22.35
N LEU A 32 38.93 18.20 -21.87
CA LEU A 32 39.31 17.80 -20.51
C LEU A 32 38.66 18.69 -19.45
N THR A 33 38.46 19.99 -19.74
CA THR A 33 37.78 20.93 -18.84
C THR A 33 36.28 20.62 -18.76
N GLN A 34 35.63 20.32 -19.89
CA GLN A 34 34.23 19.88 -19.96
C GLN A 34 34.00 18.57 -19.18
N SER A 35 34.95 17.63 -19.24
CA SER A 35 34.86 16.36 -18.50
C SER A 35 35.00 16.59 -16.98
N ARG A 36 35.79 17.58 -16.56
CA ARG A 36 35.99 17.93 -15.15
C ARG A 36 34.77 18.64 -14.55
N THR A 37 34.08 19.51 -15.30
CA THR A 37 32.84 20.16 -14.86
C THR A 37 31.65 19.19 -14.76
N ASN A 38 31.58 18.19 -15.64
CA ASN A 38 30.56 17.13 -15.57
C ASN A 38 30.71 16.23 -14.33
N THR A 39 31.91 16.11 -13.74
CA THR A 39 32.14 15.33 -12.51
C THR A 39 31.94 16.11 -11.20
N LEU A 40 31.98 17.45 -11.24
CA LEU A 40 31.76 18.30 -10.06
C LEU A 40 30.27 18.63 -9.85
N GLY A 41 29.44 18.53 -10.89
CA GLY A 41 27.98 18.69 -10.80
C GLY A 41 27.22 17.52 -10.15
N LEU A 42 27.84 16.34 -9.98
CA LEU A 42 27.18 15.17 -9.38
C LEU A 42 27.42 14.97 -7.87
N LYS A 43 28.23 15.82 -7.21
CA LYS A 43 28.53 15.66 -5.77
C LYS A 43 27.82 16.65 -4.85
N ALA A 44 27.00 17.56 -5.38
CA ALA A 44 26.30 18.59 -4.60
C ALA A 44 24.77 18.45 -4.60
N GLN A 45 24.22 17.25 -4.82
CA GLN A 45 22.77 17.02 -4.85
C GLN A 45 22.40 15.67 -4.23
N GLY A 46 22.88 15.40 -3.00
CA GLY A 46 22.70 14.12 -2.32
C GLY A 46 22.16 14.19 -0.89
N SER A 47 21.92 15.39 -0.34
CA SER A 47 21.44 15.55 1.05
C SER A 47 20.02 16.12 1.16
N SER A 48 19.51 16.81 0.14
CA SER A 48 18.18 17.45 0.14
C SER A 48 17.13 16.71 -0.71
N MET A 49 17.52 15.71 -1.50
CA MET A 49 16.61 14.85 -2.29
C MET A 49 16.19 13.56 -1.56
N LYS A 50 16.56 13.40 -0.28
CA LYS A 50 16.08 12.30 0.57
C LYS A 50 14.90 12.75 1.44
N TRP A 51 14.97 13.97 1.96
CA TRP A 51 13.90 14.59 2.73
C TRP A 51 12.66 14.90 1.88
N LEU A 52 12.83 15.24 0.59
CA LEU A 52 11.71 15.47 -0.33
C LEU A 52 10.95 14.18 -0.68
N ILE A 53 11.64 13.04 -0.77
CA ILE A 53 11.00 11.74 -1.00
C ILE A 53 10.23 11.30 0.25
N ILE A 54 10.77 11.53 1.45
CA ILE A 54 10.08 11.23 2.72
C ILE A 54 8.82 12.11 2.87
N ALA A 55 8.91 13.40 2.51
CA ALA A 55 7.76 14.31 2.56
C ALA A 55 6.66 13.98 1.53
N ALA A 56 7.03 13.53 0.33
CA ALA A 56 6.07 13.13 -0.70
C ALA A 56 5.30 11.83 -0.33
N VAL A 57 5.95 10.90 0.37
CA VAL A 57 5.29 9.66 0.84
C VAL A 57 4.31 9.92 1.99
N SER A 58 4.54 10.97 2.81
CA SER A 58 3.62 11.32 3.91
C SER A 58 2.31 12.00 3.49
N LEU A 59 2.20 12.53 2.27
CA LEU A 59 1.02 13.27 1.80
C LEU A 59 0.09 12.45 0.88
N ALA A 60 0.17 11.12 0.92
CA ALA A 60 -0.76 10.22 0.23
C ALA A 60 -1.69 9.45 1.19
N VAL A 61 -1.64 9.75 2.49
CA VAL A 61 -2.50 9.13 3.52
C VAL A 61 -3.58 10.10 4.00
N VAL A 62 -4.20 10.83 3.07
CA VAL A 62 -5.56 11.33 3.27
C VAL A 62 -6.46 10.41 2.47
N SER A 63 -6.61 9.18 2.98
CA SER A 63 -7.74 8.35 2.59
C SER A 63 -8.96 9.06 3.16
N CYS A 64 -9.84 9.55 2.28
CA CYS A 64 -11.19 9.93 2.69
C CYS A 64 -11.73 8.82 3.58
N ALA A 65 -12.07 9.15 4.82
CA ALA A 65 -12.85 8.28 5.70
C ALA A 65 -14.30 8.25 5.20
N SER A 66 -14.49 7.79 3.97
CA SER A 66 -15.71 7.12 3.57
C SER A 66 -15.58 5.75 4.20
N LEU A 67 -16.20 5.53 5.37
CA LEU A 67 -16.46 4.17 5.84
C LEU A 67 -17.10 3.48 4.63
N PRO A 68 -16.47 2.48 4.01
CA PRO A 68 -17.01 1.95 2.78
C PRO A 68 -18.28 1.24 3.20
N GLU A 69 -19.45 1.76 2.84
CA GLU A 69 -20.70 0.99 3.00
C GLU A 69 -20.54 -0.37 2.32
N ASP A 70 -19.76 -0.42 1.23
CA ASP A 70 -19.32 -1.64 0.55
C ASP A 70 -18.53 -2.61 1.45
N ASP A 71 -17.74 -2.10 2.41
CA ASP A 71 -16.96 -2.92 3.34
C ASP A 71 -17.85 -3.49 4.44
N VAL A 72 -18.82 -2.71 4.91
CA VAL A 72 -19.82 -3.18 5.88
C VAL A 72 -20.68 -4.30 5.29
N GLU A 73 -21.15 -4.14 4.06
CA GLU A 73 -21.93 -5.16 3.37
C GLU A 73 -21.10 -6.44 3.17
N GLN A 74 -19.87 -6.32 2.69
CA GLN A 74 -18.97 -7.47 2.53
C GLN A 74 -18.70 -8.19 3.85
N GLN A 75 -18.49 -7.46 4.94
CA GLN A 75 -18.30 -8.04 6.27
C GLN A 75 -19.55 -8.76 6.77
N PHE A 76 -20.73 -8.21 6.53
CA PHE A 76 -21.98 -8.86 6.88
C PHE A 76 -22.17 -10.16 6.09
N GLN A 77 -21.93 -10.14 4.77
CA GLN A 77 -21.99 -11.35 3.93
C GLN A 77 -20.95 -12.40 4.36
N ALA A 78 -19.72 -11.99 4.64
CA ALA A 78 -18.67 -12.89 5.13
C ALA A 78 -19.04 -13.52 6.48
N TRP A 79 -19.60 -12.72 7.40
CA TRP A 79 -20.09 -13.21 8.69
C TRP A 79 -21.27 -14.20 8.51
N LYS A 80 -22.23 -13.91 7.63
CA LYS A 80 -23.32 -14.83 7.32
C LYS A 80 -22.79 -16.17 6.81
N LEU A 81 -21.83 -16.15 5.88
CA LEU A 81 -21.19 -17.35 5.35
C LEU A 81 -20.44 -18.11 6.44
N GLN A 82 -19.69 -17.41 7.30
CA GLN A 82 -18.94 -18.02 8.40
C GLN A 82 -19.85 -18.77 9.37
N PHE A 83 -21.05 -18.26 9.66
CA PHE A 83 -21.99 -18.84 10.61
C PHE A 83 -23.18 -19.57 9.97
N GLY A 84 -23.19 -19.73 8.64
CA GLY A 84 -24.25 -20.41 7.90
C GLY A 84 -25.63 -19.75 8.04
N LYS A 85 -25.67 -18.42 8.10
CA LYS A 85 -26.91 -17.65 8.30
C LYS A 85 -27.66 -17.51 6.97
N VAL A 86 -28.94 -17.89 7.00
CA VAL A 86 -29.88 -17.74 5.88
C VAL A 86 -31.13 -17.09 6.43
N TYR A 87 -31.60 -16.05 5.75
CA TYR A 87 -32.81 -15.32 6.11
C TYR A 87 -33.87 -15.52 5.02
N GLU A 88 -35.12 -15.69 5.42
CA GLU A 88 -36.22 -16.05 4.50
C GLU A 88 -36.70 -14.86 3.67
N THR A 89 -36.62 -13.64 4.22
CA THR A 89 -37.10 -12.42 3.55
C THR A 89 -36.05 -11.30 3.60
N PRO A 90 -36.06 -10.38 2.61
CA PRO A 90 -35.20 -9.20 2.61
C PRO A 90 -35.43 -8.30 3.83
N GLU A 91 -36.66 -8.20 4.32
CA GLU A 91 -37.00 -7.40 5.50
C GLU A 91 -36.37 -7.98 6.77
N GLU A 92 -36.38 -9.30 6.93
CA GLU A 92 -35.72 -9.96 8.05
C GLU A 92 -34.20 -9.81 7.92
N GLU A 93 -33.63 -9.94 6.72
CA GLU A 93 -32.19 -9.71 6.50
C GLU A 93 -31.78 -8.27 6.87
N ALA A 94 -32.56 -7.27 6.46
CA ALA A 94 -32.30 -5.87 6.82
C ALA A 94 -32.34 -5.65 8.34
N LYS A 95 -33.37 -6.17 9.01
CA LYS A 95 -33.47 -6.10 10.48
C LYS A 95 -32.29 -6.78 11.17
N ARG A 96 -31.88 -7.97 10.70
CA ARG A 96 -30.75 -8.73 11.26
C ARG A 96 -29.43 -8.02 11.03
N LYS A 97 -29.28 -7.37 9.88
CA LYS A 97 -28.13 -6.51 9.56
C LYS A 97 -28.05 -5.31 10.51
N ASP A 98 -29.17 -4.66 10.83
CA ASP A 98 -29.18 -3.54 11.77
C ASP A 98 -28.74 -3.95 13.17
N ILE A 99 -29.19 -5.12 13.64
CA ILE A 99 -28.75 -5.68 14.94
C ILE A 99 -27.25 -6.01 14.90
N TRP A 100 -26.80 -6.65 13.82
CA TRP A 100 -25.40 -6.97 13.59
C TRP A 100 -24.52 -5.73 13.58
N LEU A 101 -24.97 -4.65 12.96
CA LEU A 101 -24.31 -3.35 12.95
C LEU A 101 -24.18 -2.75 14.34
N ALA A 102 -25.26 -2.80 15.13
CA ALA A 102 -25.24 -2.31 16.51
C ALA A 102 -24.22 -3.08 17.36
N HIS A 103 -24.19 -4.41 17.26
CA HIS A 103 -23.22 -5.22 18.00
C HIS A 103 -21.79 -4.98 17.50
N ARG A 104 -21.57 -4.84 16.18
CA ARG A 104 -20.26 -4.50 15.62
C ARG A 104 -19.73 -3.17 16.17
N SER A 105 -20.60 -2.17 16.31
CA SER A 105 -20.22 -0.88 16.91
C SER A 105 -19.71 -1.05 18.36
N VAL A 106 -20.41 -1.87 19.16
CA VAL A 106 -19.98 -2.19 20.54
C VAL A 106 -18.63 -2.90 20.56
N VAL A 107 -18.43 -3.90 19.70
CA VAL A 107 -17.16 -4.62 19.57
C VAL A 107 -16.02 -3.68 19.22
N LEU A 108 -16.21 -2.81 18.21
CA LEU A 108 -15.19 -1.85 17.79
C LEU A 108 -14.85 -0.86 18.90
N ALA A 109 -15.86 -0.33 19.60
CA ALA A 109 -15.65 0.59 20.71
C ALA A 109 -14.93 -0.07 21.89
N HIS A 110 -15.24 -1.33 22.20
CA HIS A 110 -14.52 -2.08 23.23
C HIS A 110 -13.07 -2.34 22.82
N ASN A 111 -12.84 -2.81 21.59
CA ASN A 111 -11.49 -3.11 21.09
C ASN A 111 -10.62 -1.85 21.03
N ALA A 112 -11.18 -0.70 20.65
CA ALA A 112 -10.46 0.56 20.70
C ALA A 112 -10.03 0.93 22.14
N ARG A 113 -10.85 0.62 23.16
CA ARG A 113 -10.48 0.82 24.57
C ARG A 113 -9.47 -0.23 25.06
N ALA A 114 -9.53 -1.46 24.54
CA ALA A 114 -8.55 -2.51 24.81
C ALA A 114 -7.17 -2.14 24.24
N ASP A 115 -7.12 -1.59 23.03
CA ASP A 115 -5.89 -1.11 22.39
C ASP A 115 -5.26 0.08 23.16
N GLN A 116 -6.09 0.84 23.88
CA GLN A 116 -5.65 1.89 24.81
C GLN A 116 -5.26 1.35 26.20
N GLY A 117 -5.37 0.04 26.43
CA GLY A 117 -5.06 -0.62 27.70
C GLY A 117 -6.09 -0.39 28.81
N THR A 118 -7.27 0.13 28.49
CA THR A 118 -8.37 0.34 29.46
C THR A 118 -9.20 -0.93 29.66
N GLU A 119 -9.21 -1.82 28.66
CA GLU A 119 -9.84 -3.14 28.74
C GLU A 119 -8.76 -4.22 28.61
N THR A 120 -8.98 -5.38 29.22
CA THR A 120 -7.99 -6.46 29.30
C THR A 120 -8.14 -7.51 28.20
N PHE A 121 -9.15 -7.39 27.35
CA PHE A 121 -9.47 -8.35 26.31
C PHE A 121 -10.06 -7.66 25.08
N HIS A 122 -10.14 -8.42 23.98
CA HIS A 122 -10.80 -8.01 22.75
C HIS A 122 -12.08 -8.81 22.56
N MET A 123 -13.11 -8.13 22.06
CA MET A 123 -14.36 -8.72 21.63
C MET A 123 -14.30 -9.09 20.14
N GLY A 124 -15.14 -10.05 19.75
CA GLY A 124 -15.31 -10.44 18.35
C GLY A 124 -16.77 -10.69 18.03
N MET A 125 -17.11 -10.55 16.75
CA MET A 125 -18.44 -10.90 16.24
C MET A 125 -18.66 -12.41 16.38
N ASN A 126 -19.83 -12.80 16.87
CA ASN A 126 -20.18 -14.20 17.12
C ASN A 126 -21.48 -14.58 16.42
N LYS A 127 -21.90 -15.85 16.55
CA LYS A 127 -23.14 -16.36 15.91
C LYS A 127 -24.44 -15.74 16.42
N PHE A 128 -24.39 -15.02 17.53
CA PHE A 128 -25.52 -14.33 18.15
C PHE A 128 -25.51 -12.84 17.83
N SER A 129 -24.56 -12.37 16.99
CA SER A 129 -24.45 -10.96 16.69
C SER A 129 -25.62 -10.37 15.92
N ASP A 130 -26.51 -11.19 15.37
CA ASP A 130 -27.76 -10.79 14.72
C ASP A 130 -29.00 -10.90 15.64
N LEU A 131 -28.82 -11.23 16.92
CA LEU A 131 -29.91 -11.37 17.89
C LEU A 131 -29.90 -10.24 18.90
N THR A 132 -31.08 -9.83 19.34
CA THR A 132 -31.20 -8.93 20.49
C THR A 132 -31.08 -9.68 21.81
N ASP A 133 -30.73 -8.99 22.89
CA ASP A 133 -30.67 -9.58 24.23
C ASP A 133 -31.99 -10.24 24.63
N ASP A 134 -33.12 -9.62 24.28
CA ASP A 134 -34.46 -10.18 24.51
C ASP A 134 -34.69 -11.49 23.76
N GLU A 135 -34.21 -11.61 22.52
CA GLU A 135 -34.31 -12.84 21.72
C GLU A 135 -33.40 -13.94 22.30
N ILE A 136 -32.18 -13.58 22.73
CA ILE A 136 -31.27 -14.49 23.41
C ILE A 136 -31.91 -15.01 24.70
N MET A 137 -32.51 -14.13 25.51
CA MET A 137 -33.19 -14.50 26.75
C MET A 137 -34.43 -15.36 26.51
N LYS A 138 -35.23 -15.08 25.47
CA LYS A 138 -36.38 -15.92 25.08
C LYS A 138 -35.92 -17.32 24.69
N ASN A 139 -34.84 -17.43 23.92
CA ASN A 139 -34.27 -18.71 23.52
C ASN A 139 -33.71 -19.48 24.73
N ALA A 140 -32.99 -18.79 25.63
CA ALA A 140 -32.46 -19.39 26.85
C ALA A 140 -33.57 -19.88 27.80
N ASN A 141 -34.67 -19.11 27.93
CA ASN A 141 -35.82 -19.51 28.75
C ASN A 141 -36.53 -20.76 28.22
N HIS A 142 -36.47 -21.04 26.91
CA HIS A 142 -36.94 -22.31 26.35
C HIS A 142 -36.01 -23.49 26.65
N MET A 143 -34.71 -23.24 26.85
CA MET A 143 -33.74 -24.29 27.19
C MET A 143 -33.71 -24.62 28.69
N LEU A 144 -34.14 -23.71 29.56
CA LEU A 144 -34.10 -23.86 31.03
C LEU A 144 -35.36 -24.46 31.66
N ARG A 145 -36.30 -25.00 30.87
CA ARG A 145 -37.51 -25.65 31.42
C ARG A 145 -37.68 -27.11 31.00
N PRO A 146 -36.90 -28.06 31.55
CA PRO A 146 -37.35 -29.43 31.69
C PRO A 146 -38.15 -29.55 33.01
N GLY A 147 -39.48 -29.60 32.92
CA GLY A 147 -40.31 -30.35 33.87
C GLY A 147 -40.48 -29.81 35.30
N VAL A 148 -41.03 -28.61 35.49
CA VAL A 148 -41.85 -28.39 36.70
C VAL A 148 -43.27 -28.84 36.39
N SER A 149 -43.48 -30.15 36.54
CA SER A 149 -44.83 -30.68 36.73
C SER A 149 -45.38 -30.05 37.99
N ARG A 150 -46.42 -29.23 37.82
CA ARG A 150 -47.29 -28.78 38.90
C ARG A 150 -47.86 -30.04 39.58
N ILE A 151 -47.45 -30.30 40.82
CA ILE A 151 -48.14 -31.19 41.76
C ILE A 151 -48.77 -30.30 42.81
#